data_AF-A0A380GVC0-F1
#
_entry.id   AF-A0A380GVC0-F1
#
_cell.length_a   1.000
_cell.length_b   1.000
_cell.length_c   1.000
_cell.angle_alpha   90.00
_cell.angle_beta   90.00
_cell.angle_gamma   90.00
#
_symmetry.space_group_name_H-M   'P 1'
#
loop_
_entity.id
_entity.type
_entity.pdbx_description
1 polymer ?
#
loop_
_entity_poly.entity_id
_entity_poly.type
_entity_poly.pdbx_seq_one_letter_code
_entity_poly.pdbx_strand_id
1 'polypeptide(L)'
;MIYPPQNISFMNKRDLRERGEMYMEYQYPIDVDWSHEEMLDVIQFFNKIEAYYESSVEREQLMDSYRAFKDVVPGKADEKNIFDDFKKASGYDSYQVMKKAKNTPDAKTLSNR
;
A
#
# COMPACT_ATOMS: atom_id res chain seq x y z
N MET A 1 -23.15 1.48 -2.52
CA MET A 1 -21.82 1.26 -3.11
C MET A 1 -22.01 1.03 -4.60
N ILE A 2 -21.72 2.01 -5.44
CA ILE A 2 -21.74 1.83 -6.89
C ILE A 2 -20.29 1.55 -7.28
N TYR A 3 -20.00 0.31 -7.63
CA TYR A 3 -18.67 -0.05 -8.15
C TYR A 3 -18.52 0.55 -9.56
N PRO A 4 -17.40 1.20 -9.90
CA PRO A 4 -17.16 1.63 -11.25
C PRO A 4 -17.03 0.40 -12.18
N PRO A 5 -17.69 0.42 -13.35
CA PRO A 5 -17.58 -0.68 -14.32
C PRO A 5 -16.13 -0.82 -14.79
N GLN A 6 -15.61 -2.05 -14.71
CA GLN A 6 -14.17 -2.39 -14.80
C GLN A 6 -13.53 -2.21 -16.20
N ASN A 7 -14.13 -1.45 -17.12
CA ASN A 7 -13.64 -1.43 -18.51
C ASN A 7 -13.81 -0.10 -19.27
N ILE A 8 -13.83 1.03 -18.57
CA ILE A 8 -13.98 2.37 -19.20
C ILE A 8 -12.70 2.82 -19.93
N SER A 9 -11.54 2.27 -19.54
CA SER A 9 -10.22 2.71 -20.03
C SER A 9 -9.95 2.43 -21.51
N PHE A 10 -10.77 1.61 -22.17
CA PHE A 10 -10.64 1.23 -23.59
C PHE A 10 -11.64 1.96 -24.50
N MET A 11 -12.53 2.81 -23.97
CA MET A 11 -13.57 3.50 -24.73
C MET A 11 -13.18 4.94 -25.10
N ASN A 12 -13.58 5.41 -26.29
CA ASN A 12 -13.27 6.77 -26.71
C ASN A 12 -14.14 7.80 -25.96
N LYS A 13 -13.61 9.01 -25.73
CA LYS A 13 -14.30 10.11 -25.02
C LYS A 13 -15.65 10.48 -25.64
N ARG A 14 -15.83 10.26 -26.95
CA ARG A 14 -17.12 10.49 -27.64
C ARG A 14 -18.16 9.45 -27.23
N ASP A 15 -17.78 8.18 -27.22
CA ASP A 15 -18.66 7.04 -26.93
C ASP A 15 -19.22 7.08 -25.51
N LEU A 16 -18.44 7.61 -24.56
CA LEU A 16 -18.84 7.72 -23.16
C LEU A 16 -19.83 8.86 -22.90
N ARG A 17 -19.73 9.96 -23.67
CA ARG A 17 -20.68 11.08 -23.62
C ARG A 17 -22.04 10.72 -24.20
N GLU A 18 -22.07 9.85 -25.20
CA GLU A 18 -23.31 9.37 -25.84
C GLU A 18 -24.13 8.43 -24.94
N ARG A 19 -23.47 7.72 -24.01
CA ARG A 19 -24.12 6.82 -23.05
C ARG A 19 -24.64 7.52 -21.78
N GLY A 20 -24.46 8.84 -21.65
CA GLY A 20 -24.88 9.60 -20.47
C GLY A 20 -24.04 9.34 -19.21
N GLU A 21 -22.91 8.64 -19.35
CA GLU A 21 -21.97 8.36 -18.27
C GLU A 21 -21.05 9.57 -18.07
N MET A 22 -21.07 10.19 -16.88
CA MET A 22 -20.16 11.29 -16.57
C MET A 22 -18.73 10.73 -16.46
N TYR A 23 -17.82 11.24 -17.30
CA TYR A 23 -16.39 10.93 -17.22
C TYR A 23 -15.83 11.56 -15.94
N MET A 24 -15.96 10.86 -14.82
CA MET A 24 -15.18 11.19 -13.64
C MET A 24 -13.76 10.72 -13.91
N GLU A 25 -12.84 11.67 -14.04
CA GLU A 25 -11.40 11.41 -14.03
C GLU A 25 -11.07 10.98 -12.60
N TYR A 26 -11.31 9.70 -12.29
CA TYR A 26 -11.03 9.15 -10.97
C TYR A 26 -9.51 9.13 -10.78
N GLN A 27 -9.00 10.13 -10.06
CA GLN A 27 -7.69 10.05 -9.43
C GLN A 27 -7.85 9.18 -8.19
N TYR A 28 -7.56 7.89 -8.32
CA TYR A 28 -7.28 7.07 -7.14
C TYR A 28 -6.02 7.63 -6.48
N PRO A 29 -5.93 7.69 -5.14
CA PRO A 29 -4.71 8.06 -4.42
C PRO A 29 -3.70 6.90 -4.48
N ILE A 30 -3.27 6.57 -5.69
CA ILE A 30 -2.19 5.67 -6.02
C ILE A 30 -1.39 6.47 -7.04
N ASP A 31 -0.13 6.81 -6.74
CA ASP A 31 0.74 7.46 -7.70
C ASP A 31 0.81 6.58 -8.96
N VAL A 32 0.36 7.15 -10.09
CA VAL A 32 0.08 6.43 -11.33
C VAL A 32 1.36 6.03 -12.10
N ASP A 33 2.52 6.29 -11.49
CA ASP A 33 3.85 6.05 -12.06
C ASP A 33 4.49 4.75 -11.58
N TRP A 34 3.87 4.01 -10.64
CA TRP A 34 4.39 2.72 -10.19
C TRP A 34 4.01 1.60 -11.17
N SER A 35 5.01 0.81 -11.54
CA SER A 35 4.85 -0.43 -12.27
C SER A 35 4.07 -1.47 -11.45
N HIS A 36 3.60 -2.52 -12.13
CA HIS A 36 2.89 -3.61 -11.47
C HIS A 36 3.74 -4.29 -10.38
N GLU A 37 5.05 -4.43 -10.61
CA GLU A 37 5.98 -5.04 -9.66
C GLU A 37 6.12 -4.18 -8.39
N GLU A 38 6.30 -2.86 -8.56
CA GLU A 38 6.40 -1.92 -7.45
C GLU A 38 5.11 -1.89 -6.60
N MET A 39 3.94 -1.98 -7.25
CA MET A 39 2.67 -2.10 -6.53
C MET A 39 2.61 -3.38 -5.69
N LEU A 40 3.08 -4.51 -6.23
CA LEU A 40 3.14 -5.77 -5.50
C LEU A 40 4.10 -5.67 -4.29
N ASP A 41 5.23 -4.98 -4.42
CA ASP A 41 6.18 -4.79 -3.32
C ASP A 41 5.56 -3.97 -2.17
N VAL A 42 4.83 -2.90 -2.50
CA VAL A 42 4.11 -2.09 -1.51
C VAL A 42 3.01 -2.89 -0.81
N ILE A 43 2.23 -3.67 -1.56
CA ILE A 43 1.19 -4.55 -0.98
C ILE A 43 1.83 -5.61 -0.08
N GLN A 44 2.92 -6.24 -0.52
CA GLN A 44 3.62 -7.25 0.28
C GLN A 44 4.10 -6.68 1.61
N PHE A 45 4.65 -5.46 1.61
CA PHE A 45 5.04 -4.78 2.84
C PHE A 45 3.85 -4.61 3.80
N PHE A 46 2.71 -4.10 3.32
CA PHE A 46 1.55 -3.91 4.19
C PHE A 46 0.94 -5.24 4.68
N ASN A 47 0.95 -6.30 3.87
CA ASN A 47 0.55 -7.63 4.32
C ASN A 47 1.43 -8.13 5.48
N LYS A 48 2.74 -7.81 5.49
CA LYS A 48 3.63 -8.13 6.63
C LYS A 48 3.30 -7.32 7.88
N ILE A 49 2.85 -6.08 7.72
CA ILE A 49 2.34 -5.26 8.83
C ILE A 49 1.06 -5.86 9.40
N GLU A 50 0.11 -6.26 8.56
CA GLU A 50 -1.13 -6.94 9.01
C GLU A 50 -0.79 -8.24 9.76
N ALA A 51 0.10 -9.06 9.21
CA ALA A 51 0.54 -10.31 9.84
C ALA A 51 1.15 -10.08 11.24
N TYR A 52 1.90 -8.99 11.45
CA TYR A 52 2.42 -8.62 12.78
C TYR A 52 1.31 -8.41 13.82
N TYR A 53 0.19 -7.81 13.41
CA TYR A 53 -0.94 -7.52 14.30
C TYR A 53 -1.85 -8.73 14.53
N GLU A 54 -2.10 -9.52 13.48
CA GLU A 54 -3.04 -10.64 13.52
C GLU A 54 -2.41 -11.94 14.04
N SER A 55 -1.13 -12.14 13.77
CA SER A 55 -0.40 -13.35 14.10
C SER A 55 1.04 -13.05 14.53
N SER A 56 2.00 -13.32 13.68
CA SER A 56 3.40 -12.99 13.83
C SER A 56 4.06 -12.88 12.47
N VAL A 57 5.18 -12.16 12.41
CA VAL A 57 5.96 -12.00 11.19
C VAL A 57 7.44 -12.24 11.48
N GLU A 58 8.14 -12.91 10.57
CA GLU A 58 9.59 -13.01 10.64
C GLU A 58 10.21 -11.64 10.43
N ARG A 59 11.11 -11.24 11.33
CA ARG A 59 11.74 -9.92 11.30
C ARG A 59 12.46 -9.68 9.98
N GLU A 60 13.23 -10.67 9.53
CA GLU A 60 14.01 -10.58 8.30
C GLU A 60 13.10 -10.34 7.10
N GLN A 61 12.04 -11.14 6.95
CA GLN A 61 11.05 -10.97 5.88
C GLN A 61 10.34 -9.60 5.93
N LEU A 62 10.00 -9.10 7.13
CA LEU A 62 9.43 -7.77 7.28
C LEU A 62 10.43 -6.69 6.83
N MET A 63 11.69 -6.79 7.27
CA MET A 63 12.74 -5.83 6.92
C MET A 63 13.06 -5.86 5.42
N ASP A 64 13.02 -7.02 4.78
CA ASP A 64 13.22 -7.15 3.33
C ASP A 64 12.06 -6.55 2.55
N SER A 65 10.81 -6.82 2.95
CA SER A 65 9.65 -6.15 2.35
C SER A 65 9.67 -4.63 2.53
N TYR A 66 10.19 -4.14 3.66
CA TYR A 66 10.38 -2.70 3.89
C TYR A 66 11.47 -2.11 2.99
N ARG A 67 12.55 -2.85 2.69
CA ARG A 67 13.58 -2.40 1.74
C ARG A 67 13.00 -2.25 0.34
N ALA A 68 12.27 -3.25 -0.14
CA ALA A 68 11.57 -3.17 -1.42
C ALA A 68 10.58 -2.00 -1.46
N PHE A 69 9.78 -1.82 -0.40
CA PHE A 69 8.91 -0.64 -0.25
C PHE A 69 9.69 0.68 -0.33
N LYS A 70 10.89 0.77 0.27
CA LYS A 70 11.74 1.97 0.23
C LYS A 70 12.39 2.23 -1.12
N ASP A 71 12.58 1.20 -1.95
CA ASP A 71 13.04 1.36 -3.33
C ASP A 71 11.95 2.02 -4.18
N VAL A 72 10.69 1.67 -3.95
CA VAL A 72 9.51 2.32 -4.58
C VAL A 72 9.26 3.72 -4.01
N VAL A 73 9.35 3.86 -2.68
CA VAL A 73 9.04 5.10 -1.95
C VAL A 73 10.27 5.60 -1.19
N PRO A 74 11.26 6.22 -1.88
CA PRO A 74 12.46 6.71 -1.22
C PRO A 74 12.17 7.92 -0.31
N GLY A 75 11.18 8.74 -0.68
CA GLY A 75 10.77 9.95 0.03
C GLY A 75 10.24 9.70 1.44
N LYS A 76 10.77 10.41 2.44
CA LYS A 76 10.32 10.31 3.84
C LYS A 76 8.93 10.94 4.05
N ALA A 77 8.60 11.99 3.31
CA ALA A 77 7.29 12.62 3.37
C ALA A 77 6.21 11.69 2.80
N ASP A 78 6.50 11.06 1.67
CA ASP A 78 5.60 10.12 0.99
C ASP A 78 5.39 8.85 1.83
N GLU A 79 6.47 8.27 2.38
CA GLU A 79 6.38 7.17 3.35
C GLU A 79 5.43 7.50 4.51
N LYS A 80 5.57 8.71 5.09
CA LYS A 80 4.69 9.15 6.18
C LYS A 80 3.23 9.26 5.71
N ASN A 81 2.97 9.86 4.55
CA ASN A 81 1.62 10.00 4.03
C ASN A 81 0.96 8.64 3.79
N ILE A 82 1.67 7.72 3.14
CA ILE A 82 1.19 6.36 2.88
C ILE A 82 0.94 5.61 4.19
N PHE A 83 1.82 5.74 5.19
CA PHE A 83 1.61 5.10 6.50
C PHE A 83 0.40 5.69 7.23
N ASP A 84 0.21 7.01 7.18
CA ASP A 84 -0.93 7.68 7.77
C ASP A 84 -2.24 7.23 7.08
N ASP A 85 -2.24 7.07 5.76
CA ASP A 85 -3.41 6.63 5.00
C ASP A 85 -3.72 5.14 5.22
N PHE A 86 -2.71 4.28 5.22
CA PHE A 86 -2.86 2.88 5.60
C PHE A 86 -3.44 2.75 7.01
N LYS A 87 -2.92 3.51 7.98
CA LYS A 87 -3.41 3.51 9.35
C LYS A 87 -4.87 3.97 9.46
N LYS A 88 -5.29 4.98 8.69
CA LYS A 88 -6.71 5.40 8.66
C LYS A 88 -7.61 4.31 8.09
N ALA A 89 -7.13 3.54 7.10
CA ALA A 89 -7.90 2.52 6.42
C ALA A 89 -7.98 1.20 7.21
N SER A 90 -6.85 0.72 7.76
CA SER A 90 -6.74 -0.58 8.44
C SER A 90 -6.80 -0.49 9.97
N GLY A 91 -6.47 0.68 10.54
CA GLY A 91 -6.28 0.85 11.99
C GLY A 91 -4.89 0.43 12.49
N TYR A 92 -4.02 -0.08 11.62
CA TYR A 92 -2.68 -0.58 11.97
C TYR A 92 -1.58 0.48 11.78
N ASP A 93 -0.63 0.54 12.70
CA ASP A 93 0.42 1.57 12.71
C ASP A 93 1.75 1.01 12.18
N SER A 94 1.97 1.10 10.86
CA SER A 94 3.18 0.62 10.19
C SER A 94 4.47 1.25 10.73
N TYR A 95 4.41 2.52 11.17
CA TYR A 95 5.57 3.20 11.74
C TYR A 95 6.03 2.54 13.03
N GLN A 96 5.10 2.21 13.93
CA GLN A 96 5.44 1.54 15.19
C GLN A 96 6.02 0.15 14.98
N VAL A 97 5.47 -0.62 14.05
CA VAL A 97 5.99 -1.95 13.71
C VAL A 97 7.43 -1.85 13.19
N MET A 98 7.69 -0.92 12.27
CA MET A 98 9.04 -0.71 11.73
C MET A 98 10.02 -0.18 12.78
N LYS A 99 9.57 0.70 13.69
CA LYS A 99 10.39 1.16 14.81
C LYS A 99 10.78 -0.01 15.72
N LYS A 100 9.84 -0.90 16.04
CA LYS A 100 10.10 -2.12 16.82
C LYS A 100 11.11 -3.02 16.10
N ALA A 101 10.89 -3.31 14.82
CA ALA A 101 11.77 -4.15 14.01
C ALA A 101 13.21 -3.61 13.91
N LYS A 102 13.37 -2.29 13.82
CA LYS A 102 14.69 -1.64 13.82
C LYS A 102 15.38 -1.69 15.18
N ASN A 103 14.63 -1.62 16.28
CA ASN A 103 15.17 -1.62 17.64
C ASN A 103 15.45 -3.02 18.20
N THR A 104 14.99 -4.09 17.55
CA THR A 104 15.20 -5.48 18.01
C THR A 104 16.00 -6.29 16.98
N PRO A 105 17.32 -6.04 16.83
CA PRO A 105 18.14 -6.71 15.83
C PRO A 105 18.19 -8.24 15.96
N ASP A 106 18.15 -8.75 17.17
CA ASP A 106 18.31 -10.18 17.43
C ASP A 106 16.98 -10.95 17.42
N ALA A 107 15.85 -10.26 17.23
CA ALA A 107 14.54 -10.90 17.22
C ALA A 107 14.31 -11.66 15.90
N LYS A 108 14.02 -12.96 16.00
CA LYS A 108 13.66 -13.78 14.83
C LYS A 108 12.23 -13.50 14.36
N THR A 109 11.31 -13.30 15.30
CA THR A 109 9.88 -13.11 15.03
C THR A 109 9.35 -11.91 15.82
N LEU A 110 8.46 -11.15 15.19
CA LEU A 110 7.78 -9.99 15.76
C LEU A 110 6.27 -10.25 15.78
N SER A 111 5.62 -9.86 16.86
CA SER A 111 4.15 -9.86 16.96
C SER A 111 3.69 -8.74 17.89
N ASN A 112 2.40 -8.42 17.81
CA ASN A 112 1.75 -7.44 18.68
C ASN A 112 1.29 -7.99 20.03
N ARG A 113 1.42 -9.30 20.28
CA ARG A 113 1.02 -9.96 21.53
C ARG A 113 2.10 -9.95 22.59
#